data_AF-A0A7R8AKG8-F1
#
_entry.id   AF-A0A7R8AKG8-F1
#
_cell.length_a   1.000
_cell.length_b   1.000
_cell.length_c   1.000
_cell.angle_alpha   90.00
_cell.angle_beta   90.00
_cell.angle_gamma   90.00
#
_symmetry.space_group_name_H-M   'P 1'
#
loop_
_entity.id
_entity.type
_entity.pdbx_description
1 polymer ?
#
loop_
_entity_poly.entity_id
_entity_poly.type
_entity_poly.pdbx_seq_one_letter_code
_entity_poly.pdbx_strand_id
1 'polypeptide(L)'
;MRLLQASLRIFASPLIRFPAVRSQLIPPPTSATKVILKSAPAIPFLGSFFSSRSQSESQTSKMAPPPDNRSEDEWRAVLNPEQFRILRQKGTERPGTGEYDSHYPSQGVYTCAGCNAPLYKSTHKFKSGCGWPAYFDSIPGAVARHTDSSFGMERTEITCTNCGGHLGHVFKGEGYPTPTDERHCVNSISLKFTEGEGGGAKAKA
;
A
#
# COMPACT_ATOMS: atom_id res chain seq x y z
N MET A 1 -27.26 -57.73 29.14
CA MET A 1 -27.98 -57.36 27.90
C MET A 1 -29.15 -56.45 28.25
N ARG A 2 -28.99 -55.13 28.17
CA ARG A 2 -30.09 -54.15 28.26
C ARG A 2 -29.91 -53.16 27.12
N LEU A 3 -30.83 -53.23 26.16
CA LEU A 3 -30.93 -52.30 25.03
C LEU A 3 -31.41 -50.94 25.54
N LEU A 4 -30.72 -49.86 25.17
CA LEU A 4 -31.23 -48.49 25.24
C LEU A 4 -31.59 -48.05 23.82
N GLN A 5 -32.89 -47.83 23.58
CA GLN A 5 -33.42 -47.20 22.38
C GLN A 5 -33.13 -45.69 22.44
N ALA A 6 -32.38 -45.18 21.45
CA ALA A 6 -32.25 -43.76 21.19
C ALA A 6 -33.37 -43.30 20.26
N SER A 7 -34.26 -42.43 20.76
CA SER A 7 -35.37 -41.85 20.02
C SER A 7 -34.86 -40.66 19.18
N LEU A 8 -34.83 -40.82 17.86
CA LEU A 8 -34.41 -39.80 16.91
C LEU A 8 -35.57 -38.81 16.69
N ARG A 9 -35.47 -37.59 17.23
CA ARG A 9 -36.42 -36.50 16.95
C ARG A 9 -35.92 -35.68 15.76
N ILE A 10 -36.61 -35.82 14.64
CA ILE A 10 -36.42 -35.04 13.40
C ILE A 10 -36.99 -33.64 13.64
N PHE A 11 -36.13 -32.61 13.65
CA PHE A 11 -36.54 -31.21 13.66
C PHE A 11 -36.74 -30.73 12.23
N ALA A 12 -38.01 -30.55 11.83
CA ALA A 12 -38.38 -29.84 10.60
C ALA A 12 -38.17 -28.33 10.80
N SER A 13 -37.31 -27.72 9.98
CA SER A 13 -37.10 -26.27 9.96
C SER A 13 -38.14 -25.58 9.06
N PRO A 14 -38.71 -24.43 9.45
CA PRO A 14 -39.68 -23.72 8.64
C PRO A 14 -38.98 -22.95 7.51
N LEU A 15 -39.53 -23.06 6.29
CA LEU A 15 -39.14 -22.29 5.11
C LEU A 15 -39.42 -20.79 5.34
N ILE A 16 -38.36 -19.99 5.43
CA ILE A 16 -38.43 -18.52 5.50
C ILE A 16 -38.62 -17.98 4.08
N ARG A 17 -39.73 -17.29 3.85
CA ARG A 17 -40.11 -16.67 2.58
C ARG A 17 -39.61 -15.23 2.55
N PHE A 18 -38.65 -14.94 1.68
CA PHE A 18 -38.14 -13.58 1.46
C PHE A 18 -39.11 -12.75 0.59
N PRO A 19 -39.39 -11.47 0.94
CA PRO A 19 -40.16 -10.59 0.07
C PRO A 19 -39.29 -10.05 -1.08
N ALA A 20 -39.90 -9.91 -2.25
CA ALA A 20 -39.26 -9.39 -3.46
C ALA A 20 -38.97 -7.88 -3.33
N VAL A 21 -37.69 -7.51 -3.44
CA VAL A 21 -37.24 -6.11 -3.50
C VAL A 21 -37.46 -5.59 -4.92
N ARG A 22 -38.43 -4.67 -5.06
CA ARG A 22 -38.74 -3.98 -6.32
C ARG A 22 -37.73 -2.84 -6.52
N SER A 23 -36.77 -3.05 -7.42
CA SER A 23 -35.79 -2.02 -7.79
C SER A 23 -36.48 -0.88 -8.55
N GLN A 24 -36.53 0.30 -7.94
CA GLN A 24 -36.86 1.55 -8.63
C GLN A 24 -35.63 2.07 -9.37
N LEU A 25 -35.73 2.15 -10.69
CA LEU A 25 -34.73 2.76 -11.57
C LEU A 25 -34.79 4.28 -11.42
N ILE A 26 -33.66 4.87 -11.03
CA ILE A 26 -33.45 6.33 -10.99
C ILE A 26 -32.67 6.72 -12.24
N PRO A 27 -33.19 7.58 -13.15
CA PRO A 27 -32.40 8.16 -14.22
C PRO A 27 -31.72 9.45 -13.75
N PRO A 28 -30.39 9.62 -13.96
CA PRO A 28 -29.73 10.92 -13.81
C PRO A 28 -29.69 11.71 -15.14
N PRO A 29 -29.41 13.03 -15.07
CA PRO A 29 -30.12 14.06 -15.83
C PRO A 29 -29.56 14.36 -17.22
N THR A 30 -30.45 14.88 -18.07
CA THR A 30 -30.18 15.47 -19.38
C THR A 30 -29.37 16.75 -19.23
N SER A 31 -28.15 16.76 -19.79
CA SER A 31 -27.31 17.96 -19.86
C SER A 31 -27.72 18.78 -21.09
N ALA A 32 -28.42 19.89 -20.84
CA ALA A 32 -28.81 20.85 -21.85
C ALA A 32 -27.61 21.70 -22.29
N THR A 33 -27.37 21.69 -23.59
CA THR A 33 -26.40 22.50 -24.32
C THR A 33 -26.71 23.99 -24.16
N LYS A 34 -25.70 24.81 -23.85
CA LYS A 34 -25.74 26.26 -24.13
C LYS A 34 -24.52 26.67 -24.94
N VAL A 35 -24.81 26.99 -26.19
CA VAL A 35 -23.97 27.72 -27.14
C VAL A 35 -23.83 29.16 -26.65
N ILE A 36 -22.60 29.67 -26.53
CA ILE A 36 -22.33 31.10 -26.42
C ILE A 36 -21.47 31.48 -27.61
N LEU A 37 -22.13 32.17 -28.54
CA LEU A 37 -21.55 32.88 -29.68
C LEU A 37 -21.46 34.37 -29.30
N LYS A 38 -20.42 35.05 -29.83
CA LYS A 38 -20.20 36.51 -30.01
C LYS A 38 -18.87 36.92 -29.37
N SER A 39 -18.02 37.76 -29.94
CA SER A 39 -17.89 38.42 -31.24
C SER A 39 -16.59 39.23 -31.13
N ALA A 40 -15.66 39.07 -32.05
CA ALA A 40 -14.50 39.95 -32.14
C ALA A 40 -14.88 41.27 -32.83
N PRO A 41 -14.24 42.38 -32.44
CA PRO A 41 -13.75 43.31 -33.45
C PRO A 41 -12.25 43.59 -33.25
N ALA A 42 -11.54 43.54 -34.37
CA ALA A 42 -10.17 44.00 -34.48
C ALA A 42 -10.10 45.52 -34.40
N ILE A 43 -9.18 46.06 -33.58
CA ILE A 43 -8.58 47.39 -33.79
C ILE A 43 -7.08 47.27 -33.50
N PRO A 44 -6.20 47.71 -34.42
CA PRO A 44 -4.76 47.68 -34.26
C PRO A 44 -4.30 48.96 -33.54
N PHE A 45 -3.46 48.88 -32.50
CA PHE A 45 -2.52 49.95 -32.16
C PHE A 45 -1.50 49.46 -31.11
N LEU A 46 -0.24 49.83 -31.32
CA LEU A 46 0.95 49.53 -30.51
C LEU A 46 0.75 49.86 -29.02
N GLY A 47 1.25 49.00 -28.12
CA GLY A 47 1.51 49.42 -26.75
C GLY A 47 1.66 48.29 -25.73
N SER A 48 2.92 48.01 -25.37
CA SER A 48 3.35 47.53 -24.05
C SER A 48 2.89 46.14 -23.58
N PHE A 49 3.86 45.22 -23.68
CA PHE A 49 4.16 44.15 -22.73
C PHE A 49 3.54 44.32 -21.33
N PHE A 50 2.48 43.58 -21.04
CA PHE A 50 2.23 42.93 -19.74
C PHE A 50 1.31 41.73 -20.00
N SER A 51 1.89 40.70 -20.59
CA SER A 51 1.24 39.40 -20.72
C SER A 51 1.11 38.83 -19.31
N SER A 52 -0.06 38.98 -18.70
CA SER A 52 -0.49 38.19 -17.55
C SER A 52 -0.49 36.72 -17.97
N ARG A 53 0.68 36.10 -17.78
CA ARG A 53 0.86 34.65 -17.88
C ARG A 53 0.11 34.09 -16.68
N SER A 54 -1.14 33.71 -16.91
CA SER A 54 -1.86 32.77 -16.07
C SER A 54 -0.91 31.61 -15.79
N GLN A 55 -0.33 31.62 -14.60
CA GLN A 55 0.46 30.51 -14.09
C GLN A 55 -0.56 29.41 -13.85
N SER A 56 -0.69 28.53 -14.84
CA SER A 56 -1.09 27.16 -14.62
C SER A 56 -0.08 26.58 -13.65
N GLU A 57 -0.37 26.72 -12.35
CA GLU A 57 0.22 25.92 -11.31
C GLU A 57 -0.19 24.48 -11.61
N SER A 58 0.68 23.80 -12.35
CA SER A 58 0.79 22.35 -12.30
C SER A 58 1.06 22.02 -10.84
N GLN A 59 -0.01 21.72 -10.12
CA GLN A 59 0.04 20.97 -8.89
C GLN A 59 0.88 19.73 -9.19
N THR A 60 2.14 19.75 -8.75
CA THR A 60 2.93 18.53 -8.60
C THR A 60 2.24 17.73 -7.50
N SER A 61 1.17 17.03 -7.87
CA SER A 61 0.81 15.83 -7.17
C SER A 61 2.09 15.00 -7.14
N LYS A 62 2.52 14.62 -5.94
CA LYS A 62 3.67 13.74 -5.74
C LYS A 62 3.36 12.42 -6.45
N MET A 63 3.66 12.35 -7.73
CA MET A 63 3.56 11.13 -8.52
C MET A 63 4.52 10.13 -7.88
N ALA A 64 4.05 8.89 -7.72
CA ALA A 64 4.93 7.78 -7.34
C ALA A 64 6.16 7.80 -8.26
N PRO A 65 7.37 7.53 -7.73
CA PRO A 65 8.56 7.44 -8.57
C PRO A 65 8.32 6.48 -9.73
N PRO A 66 8.90 6.74 -10.92
CA PRO A 66 8.79 5.81 -12.04
C PRO A 66 9.37 4.44 -11.65
N PRO A 67 8.83 3.35 -12.24
CA PRO A 67 9.26 1.99 -11.90
C PRO A 67 10.78 1.84 -12.09
N ASP A 68 11.43 1.27 -11.08
CA ASP A 68 12.88 1.09 -11.02
C ASP A 68 13.27 -0.22 -11.71
N ASN A 69 13.87 -0.09 -12.90
CA ASN A 69 14.17 -1.20 -13.81
C ASN A 69 15.67 -1.56 -13.84
N ARG A 70 16.40 -1.33 -12.74
CA ARG A 70 17.80 -1.77 -12.65
C ARG A 70 17.92 -3.29 -12.77
N SER A 71 18.98 -3.73 -13.44
CA SER A 71 19.41 -5.13 -13.54
C SER A 71 19.93 -5.68 -12.20
N GLU A 72 20.03 -7.00 -12.09
CA GLU A 72 20.56 -7.64 -10.86
C GLU A 72 22.01 -7.24 -10.56
N ASP A 73 22.83 -7.01 -11.59
CA ASP A 73 24.22 -6.60 -11.40
C ASP A 73 24.32 -5.16 -10.89
N GLU A 74 23.46 -4.27 -11.39
CA GLU A 74 23.35 -2.90 -10.87
C GLU A 74 22.85 -2.91 -9.41
N TRP A 75 21.88 -3.77 -9.09
CA TRP A 75 21.43 -3.93 -7.70
C TRP A 75 22.54 -4.45 -6.79
N ARG A 76 23.35 -5.41 -7.27
CA ARG A 76 24.48 -5.95 -6.51
C ARG A 76 25.56 -4.89 -6.25
N ALA A 77 25.69 -3.89 -7.12
CA ALA A 77 26.62 -2.78 -6.95
C ALA A 77 26.11 -1.71 -5.96
N VAL A 78 24.79 -1.49 -5.89
CA VAL A 78 24.20 -0.42 -5.06
C VAL A 78 23.79 -0.91 -3.67
N LEU A 79 23.33 -2.16 -3.56
CA LEU A 79 22.88 -2.75 -2.30
C LEU A 79 24.05 -3.38 -1.56
N ASN A 80 24.00 -3.32 -0.23
CA ASN A 80 24.88 -4.17 0.55
C ASN A 80 24.48 -5.66 0.39
N PRO A 81 25.37 -6.62 0.69
CA PRO A 81 25.11 -8.04 0.45
C PRO A 81 23.83 -8.56 1.12
N GLU A 82 23.52 -8.08 2.31
CA GLU A 82 22.36 -8.52 3.08
C GLU A 82 21.05 -7.92 2.54
N GLN A 83 21.07 -6.66 2.14
CA GLN A 83 19.98 -6.01 1.41
C GLN A 83 19.70 -6.73 0.10
N PHE A 84 20.74 -7.10 -0.65
CA PHE A 84 20.59 -7.86 -1.89
C PHE A 84 19.97 -9.23 -1.63
N ARG A 85 20.46 -9.97 -0.62
CA ARG A 85 19.93 -11.27 -0.22
C ARG A 85 18.44 -11.20 0.11
N ILE A 86 18.01 -10.17 0.82
CA ILE A 86 16.61 -10.03 1.22
C ILE A 86 15.76 -9.48 0.06
N LEU A 87 16.09 -8.30 -0.48
CA LEU A 87 15.27 -7.62 -1.49
C LEU A 87 15.21 -8.35 -2.83
N ARG A 88 16.31 -9.00 -3.27
CA ARG A 88 16.39 -9.63 -4.59
C ARG A 88 16.31 -11.15 -4.52
N GLN A 89 16.91 -11.78 -3.51
CA GLN A 89 16.93 -13.24 -3.36
C GLN A 89 15.85 -13.78 -2.41
N LYS A 90 14.88 -12.94 -2.02
CA LYS A 90 13.74 -13.29 -1.13
C LYS A 90 14.18 -13.92 0.20
N GLY A 91 15.33 -13.51 0.70
CA GLY A 91 15.82 -13.90 2.01
C GLY A 91 14.99 -13.27 3.14
N THR A 92 15.17 -13.78 4.35
CA THR A 92 14.58 -13.22 5.57
C THR A 92 15.68 -12.96 6.60
N GLU A 93 15.61 -11.84 7.32
CA GLU A 93 16.50 -11.53 8.44
C GLU A 93 16.18 -12.42 9.66
N ARG A 94 17.13 -12.62 10.57
CA ARG A 94 16.87 -13.41 11.78
C ARG A 94 15.84 -12.69 12.66
N PRO A 95 14.89 -13.41 13.31
CA PRO A 95 13.95 -12.76 14.21
C PRO A 95 14.67 -12.06 15.36
N GLY A 96 14.19 -10.88 15.73
CA GLY A 96 14.66 -10.06 16.85
C GLY A 96 15.99 -9.33 16.60
N THR A 97 16.58 -9.43 15.41
CA THR A 97 17.85 -8.74 15.10
C THR A 97 17.67 -7.47 14.27
N GLY A 98 16.49 -7.26 13.70
CA GLY A 98 16.22 -6.12 12.82
C GLY A 98 16.15 -4.79 13.57
N GLU A 99 16.74 -3.75 12.99
CA GLU A 99 16.78 -2.38 13.55
C GLU A 99 15.37 -1.85 13.88
N TYR A 100 14.37 -2.20 13.07
CA TYR A 100 13.03 -1.65 13.19
C TYR A 100 12.05 -2.52 13.98
N ASP A 101 12.47 -3.68 14.49
CA ASP A 101 11.58 -4.55 15.27
C ASP A 101 11.06 -3.81 16.53
N SER A 102 11.99 -3.30 17.34
CA SER A 102 11.67 -2.54 18.57
C SER A 102 11.57 -1.02 18.37
N HIS A 103 11.55 -0.53 17.13
CA HIS A 103 11.50 0.90 16.81
C HIS A 103 10.04 1.38 16.67
N TYR A 104 9.60 2.34 17.49
CA TYR A 104 8.21 2.86 17.48
C TYR A 104 8.17 4.39 17.54
N PRO A 105 8.56 5.07 16.46
CA PRO A 105 8.55 6.53 16.39
C PRO A 105 7.11 7.05 16.32
N SER A 106 6.86 8.23 16.87
CA SER A 106 5.55 8.89 16.82
C SER A 106 5.19 9.39 15.42
N GLN A 107 6.20 9.81 14.65
CA GLN A 107 6.04 10.32 13.28
C GLN A 107 7.21 9.88 12.40
N GLY A 108 6.94 9.75 11.09
CA GLY A 108 7.93 9.35 10.09
C GLY A 108 7.41 8.30 9.12
N VAL A 109 8.23 8.00 8.11
CA VAL A 109 7.90 7.11 7.00
C VAL A 109 9.01 6.09 6.82
N TYR A 110 8.61 4.84 6.60
CA TYR A 110 9.51 3.77 6.17
C TYR A 110 9.47 3.67 4.66
N THR A 111 10.65 3.84 4.05
CA THR A 111 10.88 3.77 2.61
C THR A 111 11.57 2.47 2.25
N CYS A 112 11.45 2.03 0.99
CA CYS A 112 12.17 0.87 0.48
C CYS A 112 13.67 1.12 0.52
N ALA A 113 14.45 0.21 1.11
CA ALA A 113 15.90 0.36 1.17
C ALA A 113 16.56 0.39 -0.22
N GLY A 114 15.95 -0.24 -1.23
CA GLY A 114 16.45 -0.28 -2.61
C GLY A 114 16.14 0.97 -3.42
N CYS A 115 14.86 1.31 -3.61
CA CYS A 115 14.45 2.41 -4.49
C CYS A 115 14.00 3.68 -3.75
N ASN A 116 13.99 3.67 -2.41
CA ASN A 116 13.53 4.77 -1.55
C ASN A 116 12.04 5.15 -1.72
N ALA A 117 11.24 4.32 -2.40
CA ALA A 117 9.79 4.53 -2.49
C ALA A 117 9.15 4.41 -1.10
N PRO A 118 8.18 5.27 -0.74
CA PRO A 118 7.53 5.23 0.57
C PRO A 118 6.60 4.01 0.68
N LEU A 119 6.79 3.18 1.71
CA LEU A 119 6.07 1.92 1.89
C LEU A 119 5.07 1.97 3.05
N TYR A 120 5.52 2.43 4.23
CA TYR A 120 4.72 2.40 5.45
C TYR A 120 4.83 3.70 6.23
N LYS A 121 3.77 4.07 6.94
CA LYS A 121 3.80 5.14 7.93
C LYS A 121 4.13 4.57 9.31
N SER A 122 4.80 5.35 10.14
CA SER A 122 5.01 5.05 11.57
C SER A 122 3.71 4.73 12.30
N THR A 123 2.63 5.45 11.99
CA THR A 123 1.29 5.23 12.56
C THR A 123 0.67 3.88 12.21
N HIS A 124 1.17 3.21 11.17
CA HIS A 124 0.70 1.88 10.79
C HIS A 124 1.44 0.75 11.51
N LYS A 125 2.53 1.07 12.21
CA LYS A 125 3.34 0.09 12.92
C LYS A 125 2.68 -0.30 14.23
N PHE A 126 2.71 -1.59 14.57
CA PHE A 126 2.18 -2.08 15.85
C PHE A 126 3.08 -3.18 16.44
N LYS A 127 2.83 -3.55 17.71
CA LYS A 127 3.59 -4.59 18.40
C LYS A 127 2.92 -5.95 18.20
N SER A 128 3.42 -6.72 17.24
CA SER A 128 2.95 -8.08 16.94
C SER A 128 3.58 -9.16 17.82
N GLY A 129 4.82 -8.94 18.27
CA GLY A 129 5.63 -9.95 18.96
C GLY A 129 6.27 -11.01 18.05
N CYS A 130 6.23 -10.85 16.73
CA CYS A 130 6.75 -11.85 15.80
C CYS A 130 8.27 -11.82 15.60
N GLY A 131 8.99 -10.81 16.13
CA GLY A 131 10.43 -10.63 15.97
C GLY A 131 10.84 -9.90 14.68
N TRP A 132 9.87 -9.27 14.00
CA TRP A 132 10.09 -8.43 12.83
C TRP A 132 9.15 -7.22 12.91
N PRO A 133 9.50 -6.07 12.29
CA PRO A 133 8.60 -4.94 12.23
C PRO A 133 7.28 -5.32 11.55
N ALA A 134 6.18 -5.05 12.25
CA ALA A 134 4.84 -5.36 11.80
C ALA A 134 4.01 -4.10 11.54
N TYR A 135 3.31 -4.09 10.41
CA TYR A 135 2.41 -3.01 10.01
C TYR A 135 1.03 -3.54 9.69
N PHE A 136 -0.02 -2.81 10.03
CA PHE A 136 -1.39 -3.23 9.70
C PHE A 136 -1.88 -2.71 8.35
N ASP A 137 -1.22 -1.68 7.82
CA ASP A 137 -1.57 -1.11 6.52
C ASP A 137 -0.32 -0.50 5.85
N SER A 138 -0.35 -0.42 4.53
CA SER A 138 0.70 0.20 3.71
C SER A 138 0.25 1.53 3.13
N ILE A 139 1.17 2.31 2.58
CA ILE A 139 0.78 3.46 1.76
C ILE A 139 0.03 2.92 0.53
N PRO A 140 -1.13 3.49 0.16
CA PRO A 140 -1.93 2.99 -0.97
C PRO A 140 -1.10 2.83 -2.24
N GLY A 141 -1.09 1.62 -2.81
CA GLY A 141 -0.35 1.28 -4.02
C GLY A 141 1.16 1.02 -3.85
N ALA A 142 1.71 1.18 -2.64
CA ALA A 142 3.16 1.02 -2.41
C ALA A 142 3.62 -0.45 -2.35
N VAL A 143 2.73 -1.36 -1.98
CA VAL A 143 3.01 -2.77 -1.79
C VAL A 143 2.15 -3.62 -2.73
N ALA A 144 2.79 -4.51 -3.48
CA ALA A 144 2.15 -5.54 -4.28
C ALA A 144 2.08 -6.85 -3.48
N ARG A 145 1.04 -7.65 -3.72
CA ARG A 145 0.81 -8.93 -3.05
C ARG A 145 0.90 -10.06 -4.08
N HIS A 146 1.62 -11.13 -3.72
CA HIS A 146 1.81 -12.30 -4.58
C HIS A 146 1.58 -13.58 -3.79
N THR A 147 1.00 -14.60 -4.41
CA THR A 147 0.91 -15.92 -3.81
C THR A 147 2.30 -16.57 -3.75
N ASP A 148 2.71 -17.00 -2.57
CA ASP A 148 3.95 -17.74 -2.31
C ASP A 148 3.61 -19.14 -1.83
N SER A 149 3.87 -20.14 -2.67
CA SER A 149 3.67 -21.58 -2.39
C SER A 149 4.98 -22.29 -1.98
N SER A 150 6.03 -21.53 -1.67
CA SER A 150 7.32 -22.08 -1.27
C SER A 150 7.22 -22.88 0.04
N PHE A 151 8.08 -23.86 0.21
CA PHE A 151 8.12 -24.74 1.40
C PHE A 151 6.82 -25.50 1.69
N GLY A 152 5.95 -25.68 0.68
CA GLY A 152 4.69 -26.42 0.83
C GLY A 152 3.63 -25.71 1.65
N MET A 153 3.77 -24.39 1.86
CA MET A 153 2.79 -23.54 2.55
C MET A 153 2.24 -22.51 1.58
N GLU A 154 0.96 -22.15 1.71
CA GLU A 154 0.37 -21.04 0.96
C GLU A 154 0.42 -19.77 1.82
N ARG A 155 1.24 -18.81 1.37
CA ARG A 155 1.42 -17.51 2.02
C ARG A 155 1.21 -16.39 1.01
N THR A 156 1.03 -15.17 1.49
CA THR A 156 1.01 -13.98 0.62
C THR A 156 2.31 -13.20 0.81
N GLU A 157 3.18 -13.26 -0.18
CA GLU A 157 4.38 -12.42 -0.27
C GLU A 157 3.98 -10.97 -0.53
N ILE A 158 4.71 -10.04 0.10
CA ILE A 158 4.61 -8.61 -0.15
C ILE A 158 5.91 -8.09 -0.76
N THR A 159 5.79 -7.33 -1.84
CA THR A 159 6.92 -6.73 -2.58
C THR A 159 6.69 -5.23 -2.76
N CYS A 160 7.76 -4.47 -2.96
CA CYS A 160 7.65 -3.06 -3.33
C CYS A 160 7.13 -2.94 -4.77
N THR A 161 6.03 -2.22 -4.98
CA THR A 161 5.46 -2.00 -6.32
C THR A 161 6.44 -1.31 -7.27
N ASN A 162 7.34 -0.48 -6.76
CA ASN A 162 8.24 0.34 -7.58
C ASN A 162 9.44 -0.43 -8.14
N CYS A 163 10.10 -1.28 -7.34
CA CYS A 163 11.32 -2.00 -7.75
C CYS A 163 11.19 -3.53 -7.71
N GLY A 164 10.04 -4.05 -7.28
CA GLY A 164 9.80 -5.49 -7.10
C GLY A 164 10.57 -6.12 -5.93
N GLY A 165 11.24 -5.32 -5.08
CA GLY A 165 12.02 -5.85 -3.96
C GLY A 165 11.15 -6.57 -2.93
N HIS A 166 11.57 -7.76 -2.50
CA HIS A 166 10.92 -8.55 -1.47
C HIS A 166 10.94 -7.81 -0.12
N LEU A 167 9.77 -7.69 0.51
CA LEU A 167 9.62 -7.04 1.82
C LEU A 167 9.40 -8.08 2.92
N GLY A 168 8.60 -9.12 2.64
CA GLY A 168 8.21 -10.15 3.60
C GLY A 168 6.88 -10.80 3.23
N HIS A 169 6.03 -11.02 4.23
CA HIS A 169 4.72 -11.67 4.04
C HIS A 169 3.61 -10.94 4.79
N VAL A 170 2.38 -11.05 4.29
CA VAL A 170 1.17 -10.56 4.96
C VAL A 170 0.30 -11.73 5.42
N PHE A 171 -0.20 -11.60 6.63
CA PHE A 171 -1.13 -12.53 7.28
C PHE A 171 -2.42 -11.79 7.63
N LYS A 172 -3.55 -12.50 7.66
CA LYS A 172 -4.87 -11.94 7.94
C LYS A 172 -5.64 -12.84 8.90
N GLY A 173 -6.53 -12.27 9.70
CA GLY A 173 -7.44 -13.04 10.56
C GLY A 173 -6.77 -13.58 11.82
N GLU A 174 -5.73 -12.91 12.31
CA GLU A 174 -5.02 -13.31 13.53
C GLU A 174 -5.63 -12.69 14.80
N GLY A 175 -6.58 -11.75 14.66
CA GLY A 175 -7.30 -11.13 15.76
C GLY A 175 -6.52 -9.99 16.43
N TYR A 176 -5.65 -9.31 15.70
CA TYR A 176 -4.96 -8.13 16.23
C TYR A 176 -5.94 -6.96 16.36
N PRO A 177 -5.82 -6.11 17.40
CA PRO A 177 -6.66 -4.93 17.60
C PRO A 177 -6.26 -3.79 16.65
N THR A 178 -6.27 -4.06 15.35
CA THR A 178 -5.92 -3.12 14.28
C THR A 178 -7.10 -2.96 13.33
N PRO A 179 -7.24 -1.82 12.63
CA PRO A 179 -8.42 -1.57 11.79
C PRO A 179 -8.65 -2.60 10.67
N THR A 180 -7.59 -3.22 10.18
CA THR A 180 -7.60 -4.13 9.03
C THR A 180 -7.49 -5.61 9.42
N ASP A 181 -7.07 -5.91 10.65
CA ASP A 181 -6.65 -7.25 11.09
C ASP A 181 -5.65 -7.92 10.11
N GLU A 182 -4.82 -7.10 9.46
CA GLU A 182 -3.69 -7.55 8.65
C GLU A 182 -2.39 -7.40 9.45
N ARG A 183 -1.47 -8.34 9.26
CA ARG A 183 -0.10 -8.25 9.77
C ARG A 183 0.88 -8.36 8.62
N HIS A 184 1.38 -7.22 8.16
CA HIS A 184 2.51 -7.15 7.23
C HIS A 184 3.78 -7.37 8.05
N CYS A 185 4.34 -8.58 7.98
CA CYS A 185 5.60 -8.97 8.61
C CYS A 185 6.75 -8.64 7.65
N VAL A 186 7.50 -7.58 7.94
CA VAL A 186 8.48 -7.01 7.00
C VAL A 186 9.89 -7.18 7.54
N ASN A 187 10.88 -7.37 6.66
CA ASN A 187 12.28 -7.34 7.05
C ASN A 187 12.74 -5.89 7.29
N SER A 188 13.38 -5.62 8.43
CA SER A 188 13.95 -4.29 8.75
C SER A 188 14.98 -3.87 7.71
N ILE A 189 15.83 -4.79 7.25
CA ILE A 189 16.84 -4.53 6.22
C ILE A 189 16.24 -4.08 4.88
N SER A 190 14.98 -4.41 4.61
CA SER A 190 14.27 -3.94 3.40
C SER A 190 13.75 -2.50 3.50
N LEU A 191 13.86 -1.89 4.68
CA LEU A 191 13.33 -0.58 4.99
C LEU A 191 14.45 0.42 5.29
N LYS A 192 14.14 1.69 5.11
CA LYS A 192 14.89 2.83 5.64
C LYS A 192 13.90 3.77 6.30
N PHE A 193 14.16 4.14 7.54
CA PHE A 193 13.31 5.08 8.24
C PHE A 193 13.75 6.52 7.99
N THR A 194 12.78 7.41 7.83
CA THR A 194 13.01 8.86 7.81
C THR A 194 12.06 9.49 8.82
N GLU A 195 12.65 10.17 9.80
CA GLU A 195 11.91 10.97 10.79
C GLU A 195 11.08 12.04 10.09
N GLY A 196 9.86 12.23 10.57
CA GLY A 196 8.98 13.27 10.06
C GLY A 196 9.12 14.56 10.86
N GLU A 197 9.82 15.55 10.31
CA GLU A 197 9.39 16.95 10.40
C GLU A 197 9.21 17.41 8.95
N GLY A 198 7.97 17.47 8.45
CA GLY A 198 7.64 18.10 7.16
C GLY A 198 8.69 18.00 6.04
N GLY A 199 9.11 16.79 5.63
CA GLY A 199 9.82 16.53 4.38
C GLY A 199 11.11 17.33 4.13
N GLY A 200 12.26 16.74 4.47
CA GLY A 200 13.55 17.24 3.99
C GLY A 200 14.65 16.22 4.25
N ALA A 201 14.91 15.36 3.26
CA ALA A 201 16.09 14.51 3.27
C ALA A 201 17.34 15.39 3.37
N LYS A 202 18.04 15.37 4.51
CA LYS A 202 19.39 15.94 4.61
C LYS A 202 20.34 15.02 3.84
N ALA A 203 20.66 15.41 2.60
CA ALA A 203 21.86 14.95 1.93
C ALA A 203 23.06 15.46 2.74
N LYS A 204 23.92 14.55 3.23
CA LYS A 204 25.18 14.93 3.85
C LYS A 204 26.11 15.49 2.76
N ALA A 205 26.60 16.71 3.01
CA ALA A 205 27.70 17.35 2.29
C ALA A 205 29.04 16.78 2.74
#